data_AF-A0A8H6MW67-F1
#
_entry.id   AF-A0A8H6MW67-F1
#
_cell.length_a   1.000
_cell.length_b   1.000
_cell.length_c   1.000
_cell.angle_alpha   90.00
_cell.angle_beta   90.00
_cell.angle_gamma   90.00
#
_symmetry.space_group_name_H-M   'P 1'
#
loop_
_entity.id
_entity.type
_entity.pdbx_description
1 polymer ?
#
loop_
_entity_poly.entity_id
_entity_poly.type
_entity_poly.pdbx_seq_one_letter_code
_entity_poly.pdbx_strand_id
1 'polypeptide(L)'
;MATVEHCLYCFEALASHLEKRRGLSLKEIQRSWPEYAKTLSPGLADGKDASKKLLPALQRLAEPASDSGSASSASSISLPVETPETSVDSLAEAEDDDDITESPLFVTWNTVSPRSGHRSLRGCIGTFEPQDLEDGLSSYALTSALHDMRFPPVEASELPSLEVGVTLLTDFEDCDDAMDWNLGVHGLRISFFYHGKRYGATYLPDVAVEQEWTKEETLVSLMRKAGWMGRKDRWQDVELKVVRYQGKKEALEYDEYKKWSDWAVKNKAKSG
;
A
#
# COMPACT_ATOMS: atom_id res chain seq x y z
N MET A 1 4.31 -7.16 3.60
CA MET A 1 4.16 -5.87 2.89
C MET A 1 3.04 -6.05 1.86
N ALA A 2 2.38 -4.99 1.38
CA ALA A 2 1.54 -5.14 0.18
C ALA A 2 2.41 -5.58 -1.00
N THR A 3 1.85 -6.37 -1.92
CA THR A 3 2.59 -6.96 -3.04
C THR A 3 1.71 -6.97 -4.29
N VAL A 4 2.33 -7.21 -5.44
CA VAL A 4 1.63 -7.24 -6.73
C VAL A 4 0.58 -8.35 -6.77
N GLU A 5 0.85 -9.49 -6.12
CA GLU A 5 -0.09 -10.61 -6.00
C GLU A 5 -1.36 -10.22 -5.25
N HIS A 6 -1.25 -9.39 -4.21
CA HIS A 6 -2.42 -8.86 -3.52
C HIS A 6 -3.27 -7.98 -4.44
N CYS A 7 -2.63 -7.14 -5.27
CA CYS A 7 -3.33 -6.32 -6.25
C CYS A 7 -4.02 -7.18 -7.34
N LEU A 8 -3.33 -8.19 -7.87
CA LEU A 8 -3.89 -9.14 -8.83
C LEU A 8 -5.10 -9.87 -8.24
N TYR A 9 -5.01 -10.27 -6.98
CA TYR A 9 -6.10 -10.94 -6.27
C TYR A 9 -7.33 -10.04 -6.09
N CYS A 10 -7.15 -8.76 -5.75
CA CYS A 10 -8.25 -7.79 -5.69
C CYS A 10 -8.93 -7.62 -7.06
N PHE A 11 -8.17 -7.53 -8.15
CA PHE A 11 -8.72 -7.48 -9.50
C PHE A 11 -9.44 -8.77 -9.89
N GLU A 12 -8.86 -9.92 -9.58
CA GLU A 12 -9.46 -11.22 -9.84
C GLU A 12 -10.80 -11.36 -9.10
N ALA A 13 -10.88 -10.93 -7.84
CA ALA A 13 -12.11 -10.92 -7.06
C ALA A 13 -13.20 -10.07 -7.73
N LEU A 14 -12.86 -8.84 -8.14
CA LEU A 14 -13.81 -7.94 -8.81
C LEU A 14 -14.22 -8.45 -10.20
N ALA A 15 -13.26 -8.82 -11.05
CA ALA A 15 -13.51 -9.27 -12.41
C ALA A 15 -14.32 -10.58 -12.40
N SER A 16 -13.96 -11.55 -11.56
CA SER A 16 -14.70 -12.81 -11.45
C SER A 16 -16.14 -12.61 -10.94
N HIS A 17 -16.35 -11.67 -10.02
CA HIS A 17 -17.68 -11.29 -9.55
C HIS A 17 -18.53 -10.70 -10.67
N LEU A 18 -17.99 -9.74 -11.43
CA LEU A 18 -18.70 -9.09 -12.54
C LEU A 18 -18.98 -10.06 -13.70
N GLU A 19 -18.07 -10.99 -13.97
CA GLU A 19 -18.20 -12.02 -15.01
C GLU A 19 -19.01 -13.24 -14.54
N LYS A 20 -19.41 -13.30 -13.27
CA LYS A 20 -20.11 -14.44 -12.64
C LYS A 20 -19.38 -15.77 -12.81
N ARG A 21 -18.06 -15.75 -12.74
CA ARG A 21 -17.20 -16.95 -12.79
C ARG A 21 -16.57 -17.22 -11.42
N ARG A 22 -16.04 -18.43 -11.26
CA ARG A 22 -15.21 -18.75 -10.09
C ARG A 22 -13.85 -18.05 -10.23
N GLY A 23 -13.48 -17.24 -9.24
CA GLY A 23 -12.18 -16.62 -9.15
C GLY A 23 -11.08 -17.59 -8.67
N LEU A 24 -9.83 -17.22 -8.92
CA LEU A 24 -8.65 -17.88 -8.35
C LEU A 24 -8.49 -17.51 -6.87
N SER A 25 -7.95 -18.45 -6.07
CA SER A 25 -7.54 -18.20 -4.68
C SER A 25 -6.25 -17.38 -4.62
N LEU A 26 -5.98 -16.72 -3.49
CA LEU A 26 -4.76 -15.91 -3.31
C LEU A 26 -3.51 -16.79 -3.50
N LYS A 27 -3.54 -18.02 -2.96
CA LYS A 27 -2.45 -19.01 -3.09
C LYS A 27 -2.19 -19.43 -4.54
N GLU A 28 -3.23 -19.60 -5.35
CA GLU A 28 -3.07 -19.89 -6.78
C GLU A 28 -2.38 -18.73 -7.51
N ILE A 29 -2.74 -17.50 -7.18
CA ILE A 29 -2.13 -16.30 -7.77
C ILE A 29 -0.66 -16.20 -7.37
N GLN A 30 -0.37 -16.32 -6.08
CA GLN A 30 0.99 -16.29 -5.53
C GLN A 30 1.89 -17.35 -6.17
N ARG A 31 1.36 -18.55 -6.47
CA ARG A 31 2.11 -19.59 -7.18
C ARG A 31 2.35 -19.24 -8.66
N SER A 32 1.37 -18.63 -9.31
CA SER A 32 1.40 -18.34 -10.75
C SER A 32 2.26 -17.10 -11.10
N TRP A 33 2.37 -16.14 -10.19
CA TRP A 33 3.02 -14.87 -10.47
C TRP A 33 4.53 -15.00 -10.73
N PRO A 34 5.33 -15.74 -9.94
CA PRO A 34 6.75 -15.94 -10.22
C PRO A 34 7.01 -16.61 -11.57
N GLU A 35 6.11 -17.51 -12.00
CA GLU A 35 6.20 -18.14 -13.32
C GLU A 35 5.94 -17.13 -14.44
N TYR A 36 4.92 -16.29 -14.28
CA TYR A 36 4.63 -15.20 -15.21
C TYR A 36 5.78 -14.19 -15.27
N ALA A 37 6.33 -13.78 -14.13
CA ALA A 37 7.44 -12.84 -14.04
C ALA A 37 8.67 -13.31 -14.81
N LYS A 38 8.98 -14.62 -14.79
CA LYS A 38 10.06 -15.21 -15.59
C LYS A 38 9.84 -15.05 -17.10
N THR A 39 8.60 -15.09 -17.58
CA THR A 39 8.30 -14.90 -19.01
C THR A 39 8.50 -13.46 -19.48
N LEU A 40 8.45 -12.49 -18.56
CA LEU A 40 8.68 -11.08 -18.86
C LEU A 40 10.18 -10.74 -18.97
N SER A 41 11.07 -11.57 -18.43
CA SER A 41 12.53 -11.35 -18.47
C SER A 41 13.30 -12.64 -18.78
N PRO A 42 13.35 -13.08 -20.07
CA PRO A 42 13.98 -14.34 -20.46
C PRO A 42 15.52 -14.41 -20.30
N GLY A 43 16.18 -13.40 -19.72
CA GLY A 43 17.64 -13.19 -19.82
C GLY A 43 18.44 -13.07 -18.52
N LEU A 44 17.86 -13.35 -17.34
CA LEU A 44 18.56 -13.23 -16.04
C LEU A 44 18.58 -14.55 -15.25
N ALA A 45 18.60 -15.68 -15.96
CA ALA A 45 18.79 -16.99 -15.35
C ALA A 45 20.29 -17.36 -15.35
N ASP A 46 21.05 -16.78 -14.44
CA ASP A 46 22.16 -17.44 -13.72
C ASP A 46 22.73 -16.49 -12.66
N GLY A 47 22.31 -16.67 -11.42
CA GLY A 47 22.80 -15.90 -10.28
C GLY A 47 21.84 -15.96 -9.10
N LYS A 48 22.23 -16.66 -8.03
CA LYS A 48 21.57 -16.68 -6.72
C LYS A 48 21.65 -15.29 -6.05
N ASP A 49 20.96 -14.30 -6.62
CA ASP A 49 20.75 -12.98 -5.99
C ASP A 49 19.61 -12.17 -6.66
N ALA A 50 18.74 -12.84 -7.43
CA ALA A 50 17.71 -12.18 -8.23
C ALA A 50 16.44 -11.78 -7.45
N SER A 51 16.30 -12.22 -6.19
CA SER A 51 15.06 -12.00 -5.41
C SER A 51 15.02 -10.67 -4.65
N LYS A 52 16.11 -9.88 -4.63
CA LYS A 52 16.16 -8.62 -3.84
C LYS A 52 16.43 -7.33 -4.62
N LYS A 53 16.58 -7.36 -5.95
CA LYS A 53 16.66 -6.13 -6.76
C LYS A 53 16.02 -6.28 -8.13
N LEU A 54 14.69 -6.14 -8.19
CA LEU A 54 13.81 -5.85 -9.35
C LEU A 54 12.39 -5.84 -8.73
N LEU A 55 11.63 -4.74 -8.56
CA LEU A 55 11.18 -3.69 -9.49
C LEU A 55 10.39 -2.57 -8.75
N PRO A 56 10.42 -1.28 -9.17
CA PRO A 56 9.55 -0.20 -8.68
C PRO A 56 8.22 0.00 -9.47
N ALA A 57 7.53 -1.07 -9.90
CA ALA A 57 6.79 -1.17 -11.17
C ALA A 57 7.76 -1.43 -12.35
N LEU A 58 7.42 -2.32 -13.28
CA LEU A 58 8.24 -2.64 -14.46
C LEU A 58 8.42 -1.40 -15.35
N GLN A 59 9.45 -0.63 -15.03
CA GLN A 59 9.65 0.75 -15.48
C GLN A 59 9.78 0.86 -17.00
N ARG A 60 8.67 1.09 -17.70
CA ARG A 60 8.62 1.65 -19.07
C ARG A 60 9.52 0.96 -20.10
N LEU A 61 9.72 -0.35 -19.99
CA LEU A 61 10.44 -1.15 -20.98
C LEU A 61 9.41 -1.57 -22.04
N ALA A 62 9.38 -1.04 -23.26
CA ALA A 62 10.52 -0.65 -24.07
C ALA A 62 10.06 0.28 -25.21
N GLU A 63 10.76 1.41 -25.41
CA GLU A 63 11.01 1.98 -26.76
C GLU A 63 12.32 2.80 -26.76
N PRO A 64 13.06 2.84 -27.90
CA PRO A 64 14.20 3.72 -28.11
C PRO A 64 13.85 4.96 -28.95
N ALA A 65 14.35 6.14 -28.58
CA ALA A 65 14.93 7.16 -29.49
C ALA A 65 15.14 8.51 -28.77
N SER A 66 16.42 8.87 -28.62
CA SER A 66 17.03 10.18 -28.90
C SER A 66 16.29 11.50 -28.57
N ASP A 67 16.88 12.17 -27.57
CA ASP A 67 17.56 13.48 -27.65
C ASP A 67 16.86 14.79 -27.22
N SER A 68 17.75 15.64 -26.67
CA SER A 68 17.65 17.05 -26.28
C SER A 68 16.91 17.38 -24.96
N GLY A 69 17.47 18.13 -24.01
CA GLY A 69 18.80 18.73 -23.87
C GLY A 69 18.82 19.59 -22.59
N SER A 70 19.97 19.56 -21.91
CA SER A 70 20.63 20.56 -21.03
C SER A 70 19.80 21.67 -20.34
N ALA A 71 20.06 22.09 -19.10
CA ALA A 71 21.36 22.34 -18.49
C ALA A 71 21.27 22.59 -16.96
N SER A 72 22.29 22.10 -16.24
CA SER A 72 23.10 22.77 -15.21
C SER A 72 22.45 23.58 -14.06
N SER A 73 22.83 23.26 -12.82
CA SER A 73 23.96 23.94 -12.14
C SER A 73 24.32 23.30 -10.79
N ALA A 74 25.63 23.32 -10.53
CA ALA A 74 26.34 22.65 -9.46
C ALA A 74 26.29 23.38 -8.11
N SER A 75 26.67 22.67 -7.03
CA SER A 75 27.76 23.09 -6.13
C SER A 75 28.18 21.95 -5.19
N SER A 76 29.47 21.65 -5.19
CA SER A 76 30.15 20.64 -4.39
C SER A 76 30.77 21.26 -3.14
N ILE A 77 30.83 20.52 -2.03
CA ILE A 77 31.95 20.61 -1.08
C ILE A 77 32.15 19.22 -0.44
N SER A 78 33.40 18.78 -0.32
CA SER A 78 33.81 17.46 0.16
C SER A 78 34.87 17.58 1.26
N LEU A 79 35.11 16.44 1.93
CA LEU A 79 36.33 15.95 2.64
C LEU A 79 36.23 15.87 4.20
N PRO A 80 37.06 15.04 4.88
CA PRO A 80 36.70 13.67 5.33
C PRO A 80 37.17 13.39 6.79
N VAL A 81 37.13 12.12 7.26
CA VAL A 81 37.98 11.44 8.31
C VAL A 81 37.13 10.31 8.95
N GLU A 82 37.37 9.04 8.61
CA GLU A 82 38.25 8.03 9.22
C GLU A 82 37.73 7.35 10.50
N THR A 83 37.68 6.01 10.42
CA THR A 83 37.18 4.97 11.35
C THR A 83 38.12 4.71 12.55
N PRO A 84 37.69 3.94 13.57
CA PRO A 84 38.00 2.50 13.58
C PRO A 84 36.91 1.58 14.14
N GLU A 85 37.07 0.29 13.83
CA GLU A 85 36.22 -0.84 14.17
C GLU A 85 36.13 -1.19 15.67
N THR A 86 35.06 -1.89 16.05
CA THR A 86 35.16 -2.92 17.10
C THR A 86 34.14 -4.03 16.85
N SER A 87 34.64 -5.24 16.69
CA SER A 87 33.92 -6.50 16.47
C SER A 87 33.36 -7.08 17.77
N VAL A 88 32.14 -7.64 17.72
CA VAL A 88 31.68 -8.85 18.42
C VAL A 88 30.45 -9.35 17.64
N ASP A 89 30.59 -10.35 16.78
CA ASP A 89 30.52 -11.80 17.03
C ASP A 89 29.10 -12.30 17.41
N SER A 90 28.54 -13.09 16.48
CA SER A 90 27.61 -14.21 16.71
C SER A 90 26.22 -13.93 17.30
N LEU A 91 25.16 -14.01 16.49
CA LEU A 91 24.37 -15.25 16.29
C LEU A 91 23.05 -14.94 15.54
N ALA A 92 22.68 -15.87 14.66
CA ALA A 92 21.36 -16.08 14.06
C ALA A 92 20.89 -15.05 13.02
N GLU A 93 21.18 -15.39 11.76
CA GLU A 93 20.28 -15.15 10.64
C GLU A 93 18.93 -15.82 10.96
N ALA A 94 17.96 -15.03 11.45
CA ALA A 94 16.57 -15.43 11.41
C ALA A 94 16.05 -15.12 10.01
N GLU A 95 15.96 -16.17 9.18
CA GLU A 95 15.08 -16.18 8.02
C GLU A 95 13.62 -16.15 8.53
N ASP A 96 13.16 -14.99 9.00
CA ASP A 96 11.74 -14.76 9.26
C ASP A 96 11.08 -14.39 7.91
N ASP A 97 10.89 -15.38 7.05
CA ASP A 97 9.83 -15.35 6.03
C ASP A 97 8.51 -15.65 6.77
N ASP A 98 8.15 -14.76 7.70
CA ASP A 98 6.82 -14.73 8.30
C ASP A 98 5.86 -14.32 7.18
N ASP A 99 5.25 -15.32 6.54
CA ASP A 99 4.09 -15.16 5.68
C ASP A 99 3.05 -14.36 6.48
N ILE A 100 2.94 -13.05 6.23
CA ILE A 100 1.95 -12.21 6.89
C ILE A 100 0.58 -12.74 6.48
N THR A 101 -0.09 -13.45 7.39
CA THR A 101 -1.43 -14.01 7.13
C THR A 101 -2.53 -13.01 7.44
N GLU A 102 -2.28 -12.11 8.39
CA GLU A 102 -3.27 -11.13 8.84
C GLU A 102 -2.68 -9.72 8.89
N SER A 103 -3.45 -8.73 8.42
CA SER A 103 -3.07 -7.32 8.50
C SER A 103 -4.30 -6.42 8.44
N PRO A 104 -4.29 -5.25 9.11
CA PRO A 104 -5.22 -4.19 8.76
C PRO A 104 -4.92 -3.73 7.33
N LEU A 105 -5.96 -3.47 6.55
CA LEU A 105 -5.83 -3.28 5.11
C LEU A 105 -6.83 -2.27 4.56
N PHE A 106 -6.46 -1.63 3.46
CA PHE A 106 -7.31 -0.77 2.66
C PHE A 106 -7.17 -1.15 1.19
N VAL A 107 -8.32 -1.28 0.52
CA VAL A 107 -8.37 -1.45 -0.93
C VAL A 107 -8.95 -0.18 -1.54
N THR A 108 -8.21 0.36 -2.51
CA THR A 108 -8.54 1.60 -3.21
C THR A 108 -8.65 1.31 -4.69
N TRP A 109 -9.72 1.79 -5.32
CA TRP A 109 -9.91 1.80 -6.76
C TRP A 109 -9.73 3.23 -7.26
N ASN A 110 -8.95 3.39 -8.32
CA ASN A 110 -8.83 4.64 -9.07
C ASN A 110 -9.25 4.41 -10.52
N THR A 111 -9.84 5.42 -11.16
CA THR A 111 -9.90 5.49 -12.62
C THR A 111 -8.66 6.20 -13.16
N VAL A 112 -8.09 5.68 -14.23
CA VAL A 112 -6.93 6.23 -14.92
C VAL A 112 -7.39 6.82 -16.24
N SER A 113 -7.19 8.14 -16.41
CA SER A 113 -7.52 8.83 -17.66
C SER A 113 -6.57 8.37 -18.78
N PRO A 114 -7.07 7.80 -19.89
CA PRO A 114 -6.21 7.33 -20.98
C PRO A 114 -5.40 8.44 -21.67
N ARG A 115 -5.87 9.69 -21.57
CA ARG A 115 -5.21 10.84 -22.22
C ARG A 115 -4.11 11.47 -21.36
N SER A 116 -4.33 11.55 -20.04
CA SER A 116 -3.45 12.30 -19.14
C SER A 116 -2.70 11.41 -18.15
N GLY A 117 -3.07 10.13 -18.01
CA GLY A 117 -2.58 9.26 -16.94
C GLY A 117 -3.02 9.70 -15.54
N HIS A 118 -3.93 10.68 -15.45
CA HIS A 118 -4.41 11.19 -14.18
C HIS A 118 -5.30 10.15 -13.48
N ARG A 119 -5.01 9.91 -12.21
CA ARG A 119 -5.73 8.97 -11.34
C ARG A 119 -6.82 9.71 -10.56
N SER A 120 -8.04 9.21 -10.58
CA SER A 120 -9.15 9.75 -9.79
C SER A 120 -9.74 8.66 -8.90
N LEU A 121 -9.98 8.98 -7.63
CA LEU A 121 -10.59 8.04 -6.68
C LEU A 121 -11.94 7.53 -7.20
N ARG A 122 -12.12 6.21 -7.20
CA ARG A 122 -13.32 5.49 -7.66
C ARG A 122 -13.97 4.64 -6.58
N GLY A 123 -13.25 4.38 -5.48
CA GLY A 123 -13.73 3.73 -4.27
C GLY A 123 -12.58 3.48 -3.30
N CYS A 124 -12.79 3.55 -2.00
CA CYS A 124 -11.77 3.21 -1.01
C CYS A 124 -12.41 2.81 0.31
N ILE A 125 -12.23 1.55 0.70
CA ILE A 125 -12.75 0.99 1.95
C ILE A 125 -11.66 0.08 2.55
N GLY A 126 -11.58 0.06 3.88
CA GLY A 126 -10.62 -0.75 4.62
C GLY A 126 -10.96 -0.83 6.10
N THR A 127 -10.05 -1.41 6.86
CA THR A 127 -10.19 -1.59 8.31
C THR A 127 -8.86 -1.45 9.03
N PHE A 128 -8.96 -1.02 10.30
CA PHE A 128 -7.85 -0.96 11.24
C PHE A 128 -7.72 -2.22 12.11
N GLU A 129 -8.67 -3.13 12.00
CA GLU A 129 -8.60 -4.45 12.63
C GLU A 129 -7.86 -5.40 11.70
N PRO A 130 -6.90 -6.22 12.20
CA PRO A 130 -6.27 -7.25 11.39
C PRO A 130 -7.32 -8.17 10.75
N GLN A 131 -7.15 -8.46 9.47
CA GLN A 131 -7.96 -9.41 8.72
C GLN A 131 -7.05 -10.45 8.09
N ASP A 132 -7.50 -11.69 7.98
CA ASP A 132 -6.92 -12.66 7.08
C ASP A 132 -6.82 -12.06 5.67
N LEU A 133 -5.65 -12.15 5.04
CA LEU A 133 -5.41 -11.47 3.77
C LEU A 133 -6.25 -12.05 2.63
N GLU A 134 -6.55 -13.35 2.62
CA GLU A 134 -7.36 -13.96 1.56
C GLU A 134 -8.80 -13.46 1.66
N ASP A 135 -9.43 -13.60 2.83
CA ASP A 135 -10.82 -13.17 3.02
C ASP A 135 -10.94 -11.63 2.98
N GLY A 136 -10.01 -10.94 3.63
CA GLY A 136 -10.00 -9.50 3.77
C GLY A 136 -9.80 -8.79 2.43
N LEU A 137 -8.78 -9.17 1.64
CA LEU A 137 -8.55 -8.52 0.35
C LEU A 137 -9.74 -8.72 -0.60
N SER A 138 -10.30 -9.93 -0.67
CA SER A 138 -11.46 -10.20 -1.53
C SER A 138 -12.68 -9.40 -1.11
N SER A 139 -13.01 -9.41 0.18
CA SER A 139 -14.17 -8.70 0.75
C SER A 139 -14.05 -7.19 0.58
N TYR A 140 -12.89 -6.62 0.92
CA TYR A 140 -12.66 -5.17 0.81
C TYR A 140 -12.47 -4.71 -0.64
N ALA A 141 -11.98 -5.55 -1.55
CA ALA A 141 -11.96 -5.25 -2.98
C ALA A 141 -13.38 -5.08 -3.54
N LEU A 142 -14.28 -6.02 -3.24
CA LEU A 142 -15.67 -5.94 -3.67
C LEU A 142 -16.41 -4.80 -2.98
N THR A 143 -16.23 -4.64 -1.66
CA THR A 143 -16.89 -3.58 -0.90
C THR A 143 -16.49 -2.20 -1.38
N SER A 144 -15.19 -1.96 -1.62
CA SER A 144 -14.72 -0.67 -2.13
C SER A 144 -15.16 -0.39 -3.58
N ALA A 145 -15.33 -1.42 -4.41
CA ALA A 145 -15.81 -1.26 -5.79
C ALA A 145 -17.33 -1.11 -5.92
N LEU A 146 -18.11 -1.82 -5.09
CA LEU A 146 -19.55 -2.02 -5.31
C LEU A 146 -20.43 -1.38 -4.24
N HIS A 147 -19.87 -1.09 -3.06
CA HIS A 147 -20.63 -0.67 -1.87
C HIS A 147 -20.11 0.61 -1.21
N ASP A 148 -19.14 1.30 -1.82
CA ASP A 148 -18.73 2.64 -1.39
C ASP A 148 -19.80 3.66 -1.77
N MET A 149 -20.62 4.08 -0.79
CA MET A 149 -21.78 4.97 -0.98
C MET A 149 -21.46 6.35 -1.58
N ARG A 150 -20.18 6.72 -1.69
CA ARG A 150 -19.74 7.96 -2.36
C ARG A 150 -19.76 7.84 -3.89
N PHE A 151 -19.80 6.61 -4.42
CA PHE A 151 -19.69 6.31 -5.84
C PHE A 151 -20.76 5.29 -6.27
N PRO A 152 -21.20 5.29 -7.54
CA PRO A 152 -22.01 4.20 -8.07
C PRO A 152 -21.19 2.89 -8.12
N PRO A 153 -21.82 1.70 -8.06
CA PRO A 153 -21.11 0.42 -8.20
C PRO A 153 -20.31 0.37 -9.51
N VAL A 154 -19.10 -0.18 -9.47
CA VAL A 154 -18.24 -0.35 -10.65
C VAL A 154 -18.85 -1.34 -11.65
N GLU A 155 -18.87 -0.97 -12.93
CA GLU A 155 -19.34 -1.82 -14.03
C GLU A 155 -18.19 -2.55 -14.75
N ALA A 156 -18.50 -3.68 -15.40
CA ALA A 156 -17.52 -4.44 -16.18
C ALA A 156 -16.86 -3.64 -17.32
N SER A 157 -17.59 -2.65 -17.86
CA SER A 157 -17.11 -1.71 -18.88
C SER A 157 -16.02 -0.76 -18.37
N GLU A 158 -15.98 -0.50 -17.05
CA GLU A 158 -15.00 0.40 -16.42
C GLU A 158 -13.66 -0.30 -16.16
N LEU A 159 -13.63 -1.64 -16.07
CA LEU A 159 -12.44 -2.44 -15.72
C LEU A 159 -11.16 -1.99 -16.47
N PRO A 160 -11.17 -1.77 -17.80
CA PRO A 160 -9.96 -1.36 -18.53
C PRO A 160 -9.36 -0.01 -18.11
N SER A 161 -10.13 0.82 -17.39
CA SER A 161 -9.68 2.12 -16.91
C SER A 161 -9.30 2.11 -15.43
N LEU A 162 -9.35 0.96 -14.75
CA LEU A 162 -9.11 0.91 -13.32
C LEU A 162 -7.65 0.65 -12.97
N GLU A 163 -7.25 1.23 -11.85
CA GLU A 163 -6.10 0.86 -11.05
C GLU A 163 -6.60 0.40 -9.68
N VAL A 164 -6.01 -0.67 -9.15
CA VAL A 164 -6.19 -1.07 -7.75
C VAL A 164 -4.97 -0.67 -6.95
N GLY A 165 -5.18 -0.14 -5.75
CA GLY A 165 -4.16 0.09 -4.73
C GLY A 165 -4.49 -0.72 -3.48
N VAL A 166 -3.54 -1.51 -3.01
CA VAL A 166 -3.62 -2.25 -1.75
C VAL A 166 -2.65 -1.62 -0.76
N THR A 167 -3.16 -1.20 0.39
CA THR A 167 -2.34 -0.68 1.48
C THR A 167 -2.49 -1.61 2.69
N LEU A 168 -1.39 -2.25 3.09
CA LEU A 168 -1.33 -3.01 4.35
C LEU A 168 -0.70 -2.12 5.43
N LEU A 169 -1.36 -2.01 6.58
CA LEU A 169 -0.86 -1.23 7.71
C LEU A 169 0.08 -2.08 8.55
N THR A 170 1.28 -1.57 8.81
CA THR A 170 2.36 -2.28 9.52
C THR A 170 2.95 -1.41 10.61
N ASP A 171 3.84 -2.00 11.41
CA ASP A 171 4.72 -1.27 12.34
C ASP A 171 3.93 -0.43 13.37
N PHE A 172 2.90 -1.04 13.98
CA PHE A 172 2.12 -0.41 15.05
C PHE A 172 2.95 -0.32 16.33
N GLU A 173 3.33 0.89 16.70
CA GLU A 173 4.16 1.19 17.87
C GLU A 173 3.46 2.20 18.78
N ASP A 174 3.49 1.95 20.09
CA ASP A 174 3.09 2.96 21.07
C ASP A 174 4.13 4.10 21.04
N CYS A 175 3.66 5.35 20.91
CA CYS A 175 4.53 6.52 20.96
C CYS A 175 4.98 6.80 22.40
N ASP A 176 6.22 7.22 22.59
CA ASP A 176 6.75 7.63 23.91
C ASP A 176 6.05 8.90 24.42
N ASP A 177 5.76 9.83 23.52
CA ASP A 177 4.96 11.03 23.76
C ASP A 177 4.04 11.34 22.58
N ALA A 178 3.08 12.25 22.75
CA ALA A 178 2.07 12.53 21.72
C ALA A 178 2.64 13.06 20.38
N MET A 179 3.88 13.56 20.37
CA MET A 179 4.59 14.10 19.21
C MET A 179 5.64 13.16 18.60
N ASP A 180 5.82 11.97 19.19
CA ASP A 180 6.79 10.95 18.77
C ASP A 180 6.34 10.19 17.51
N TRP A 181 6.26 10.91 16.39
CA TRP A 181 5.91 10.38 15.07
C TRP A 181 6.38 11.34 13.97
N ASN A 182 6.42 10.92 12.70
CA ASN A 182 6.91 11.77 11.60
C ASN A 182 5.80 12.07 10.58
N LEU A 183 5.65 13.35 10.21
CA LEU A 183 4.70 13.79 9.19
C LEU A 183 5.00 13.12 7.85
N GLY A 184 3.96 12.61 7.19
CA GLY A 184 4.07 11.93 5.90
C GLY A 184 4.65 10.53 5.96
N VAL A 185 5.10 10.07 7.13
CA VAL A 185 5.62 8.70 7.32
C VAL A 185 4.65 7.88 8.14
N HIS A 186 4.16 8.44 9.25
CA HIS A 186 3.33 7.71 10.21
C HIS A 186 1.85 8.09 10.10
N GLY A 187 1.00 7.07 10.07
CA GLY A 187 -0.39 7.18 10.46
C GLY A 187 -0.51 7.15 11.98
N LEU A 188 -1.62 7.66 12.50
CA LEU A 188 -1.83 7.82 13.93
C LEU A 188 -3.16 7.23 14.35
N ARG A 189 -3.15 6.41 15.40
CA ARG A 189 -4.35 5.98 16.12
C ARG A 189 -4.28 6.55 17.53
N ILE A 190 -5.23 7.42 17.85
CA ILE A 190 -5.32 8.04 19.18
C ILE A 190 -6.42 7.38 20.01
N SER A 191 -6.21 7.32 21.32
CA SER A 191 -7.25 6.97 22.29
C SER A 191 -7.05 7.70 23.61
N PHE A 192 -8.14 8.17 24.21
CA PHE A 192 -8.09 8.92 25.46
C PHE A 192 -9.43 8.87 26.18
N PHE A 193 -9.43 9.24 27.46
CA PHE A 193 -10.64 9.42 28.25
C PHE A 193 -10.86 10.91 28.55
N TYR A 194 -12.11 11.37 28.42
CA TYR A 194 -12.48 12.73 28.75
C TYR A 194 -13.91 12.75 29.32
N HIS A 195 -14.11 13.35 30.50
CA HIS A 195 -15.38 13.32 31.24
C HIS A 195 -16.03 11.92 31.35
N GLY A 196 -15.23 10.90 31.66
CA GLY A 196 -15.71 9.53 31.83
C GLY A 196 -16.12 8.82 30.53
N LYS A 197 -15.89 9.42 29.36
CA LYS A 197 -16.14 8.81 28.05
C LYS A 197 -14.83 8.48 27.36
N ARG A 198 -14.78 7.34 26.66
CA ARG A 198 -13.65 6.93 25.82
C ARG A 198 -13.82 7.54 24.43
N TYR A 199 -12.73 8.09 23.91
CA TYR A 199 -12.62 8.66 22.59
C TYR A 199 -11.52 7.94 21.81
N GLY A 200 -11.67 7.89 20.49
CA GLY A 200 -10.64 7.35 19.60
C GLY A 200 -10.88 7.78 18.16
N ALA A 201 -9.79 8.00 17.44
CA ALA A 201 -9.79 8.34 16.03
C ALA A 201 -8.47 7.91 15.39
N THR A 202 -8.45 7.92 14.06
CA THR A 202 -7.29 7.52 13.27
C THR A 202 -7.14 8.35 12.00
N TYR A 203 -5.90 8.55 11.58
CA TYR A 203 -5.52 9.15 10.30
C TYR A 203 -4.42 8.34 9.63
N LEU A 204 -4.56 8.15 8.32
CA LEU A 204 -3.52 7.60 7.46
C LEU A 204 -2.33 8.58 7.33
N PRO A 205 -1.12 8.08 6.96
CA PRO A 205 0.09 8.91 6.86
C PRO A 205 -0.06 10.17 6.01
N ASP A 206 -0.82 10.07 4.92
CA ASP A 206 -0.92 11.15 3.92
C ASP A 206 -1.81 12.32 4.35
N VAL A 207 -2.75 12.09 5.29
CA VAL A 207 -3.80 13.08 5.63
C VAL A 207 -3.20 14.39 6.14
N ALA A 208 -2.21 14.32 7.02
CA ALA A 208 -1.59 15.51 7.59
C ALA A 208 -0.83 16.33 6.54
N VAL A 209 -0.18 15.65 5.59
CA VAL A 209 0.60 16.27 4.51
C VAL A 209 -0.33 16.93 3.50
N GLU A 210 -1.39 16.24 3.07
CA GLU A 210 -2.38 16.77 2.12
C GLU A 210 -3.10 18.01 2.66
N GLN A 211 -3.28 18.10 3.98
CA GLN A 211 -3.92 19.24 4.64
C GLN A 211 -2.94 20.34 5.06
N GLU A 212 -1.64 20.15 4.79
CA GLU A 212 -0.57 21.06 5.21
C GLU A 212 -0.58 21.34 6.72
N TRP A 213 -0.95 20.34 7.53
CA TRP A 213 -1.03 20.47 8.99
C TRP A 213 0.32 20.22 9.66
N THR A 214 0.58 20.99 10.71
CA THR A 214 1.64 20.67 11.68
C THR A 214 1.27 19.43 12.51
N LYS A 215 2.24 18.88 13.25
CA LYS A 215 1.99 17.77 14.18
C LYS A 215 0.90 18.10 15.20
N GLU A 216 0.97 19.29 15.80
CA GLU A 216 -0.01 19.72 16.80
C GLU A 216 -1.41 19.86 16.21
N GLU A 217 -1.51 20.46 15.02
CA GLU A 217 -2.79 20.59 14.32
C GLU A 217 -3.39 19.25 13.97
N THR A 218 -2.55 18.30 13.56
CA THR A 218 -2.96 16.93 13.26
C THR A 218 -3.56 16.24 14.49
N LEU A 219 -2.92 16.32 15.66
CA LEU A 219 -3.44 15.73 16.90
C LEU A 219 -4.76 16.38 17.34
N VAL A 220 -4.83 17.70 17.32
CA VAL A 220 -6.05 18.43 17.70
C VAL A 220 -7.20 18.09 16.73
N SER A 221 -6.89 17.99 15.44
CA SER A 221 -7.85 17.57 14.42
C SER A 221 -8.33 16.14 14.64
N LEU A 222 -7.42 15.21 14.98
CA LEU A 222 -7.76 13.84 15.37
C LEU A 222 -8.66 13.79 16.60
N MET A 223 -8.34 14.56 17.65
CA MET A 223 -9.18 14.63 18.85
C MET A 223 -10.57 15.15 18.52
N ARG A 224 -10.67 16.19 17.68
CA ARG A 224 -11.96 16.71 17.19
C ARG A 224 -12.73 15.67 16.37
N LYS A 225 -12.04 14.93 15.51
CA LYS A 225 -12.61 13.80 14.74
C LYS A 225 -13.12 12.70 15.66
N ALA A 226 -12.46 12.46 16.79
CA ALA A 226 -12.93 11.53 17.82
C ALA A 226 -14.19 12.06 18.55
N GLY A 227 -14.52 13.35 18.43
CA GLY A 227 -15.65 14.01 19.08
C GLY A 227 -15.28 14.90 20.27
N TRP A 228 -14.00 15.23 20.45
CA TRP A 228 -13.56 16.15 21.51
C TRP A 228 -13.88 17.61 21.17
N MET A 229 -14.51 18.30 22.11
CA MET A 229 -14.96 19.70 21.99
C MET A 229 -14.21 20.64 22.96
N GLY A 230 -13.06 20.21 23.48
CA GLY A 230 -12.22 21.05 24.34
C GLY A 230 -11.54 22.19 23.57
N ARG A 231 -10.88 23.09 24.31
CA ARG A 231 -10.13 24.20 23.70
C ARG A 231 -8.80 23.71 23.15
N LYS A 232 -8.42 24.18 21.96
CA LYS A 232 -7.17 23.77 21.27
C LYS A 232 -5.95 23.96 22.18
N ASP A 233 -5.84 25.06 22.91
CA ASP A 233 -4.71 25.38 23.80
C ASP A 233 -4.57 24.44 25.01
N ARG A 234 -5.55 23.57 25.26
CA ARG A 234 -5.57 22.63 26.39
C ARG A 234 -5.50 21.16 25.97
N TRP A 235 -5.11 20.90 24.73
CA TRP A 235 -5.04 19.52 24.24
C TRP A 235 -4.04 18.67 25.05
N GLN A 236 -2.96 19.28 25.56
CA GLN A 236 -1.95 18.64 26.40
C GLN A 236 -2.45 18.27 27.82
N ASP A 237 -3.54 18.88 28.29
CA ASP A 237 -4.16 18.54 29.57
C ASP A 237 -4.87 17.16 29.52
N VAL A 238 -5.03 16.61 28.31
CA VAL A 238 -5.66 15.31 28.09
C VAL A 238 -4.58 14.24 27.95
N GLU A 239 -4.64 13.22 28.80
CA GLU A 239 -3.77 12.05 28.70
C GLU A 239 -4.11 11.27 27.42
N LEU A 240 -3.27 11.45 26.40
CA LEU A 240 -3.47 10.90 25.06
C LEU A 240 -2.57 9.68 24.87
N LYS A 241 -3.17 8.51 24.63
CA LYS A 241 -2.44 7.36 24.11
C LYS A 241 -2.38 7.46 22.58
N VAL A 242 -1.18 7.60 22.04
CA VAL A 242 -0.92 7.66 20.60
C VAL A 242 -0.20 6.39 20.17
N VAL A 243 -0.71 5.76 19.12
CA VAL A 243 -0.05 4.68 18.40
C VAL A 243 0.31 5.20 17.02
N ARG A 244 1.57 5.07 16.63
CA ARG A 244 2.03 5.34 15.26
C ARG A 244 2.06 4.04 14.47
N TYR A 245 1.83 4.12 13.18
CA TYR A 245 1.94 2.98 12.26
C TYR A 245 2.35 3.44 10.87
N GLN A 246 2.81 2.52 10.04
CA GLN A 246 3.15 2.79 8.64
C GLN A 246 2.14 2.11 7.71
N GLY A 247 2.06 2.61 6.48
CA GLY A 247 1.25 1.99 5.42
C GLY A 247 2.15 1.61 4.25
N LYS A 248 2.21 0.33 3.92
CA LYS A 248 2.94 -0.14 2.74
C LYS A 248 1.95 -0.38 1.62
N LYS A 249 2.03 0.47 0.59
CA LYS A 249 1.10 0.48 -0.55
C LYS A 249 1.76 -0.16 -1.77
N GLU A 250 0.98 -0.98 -2.47
CA GLU A 250 1.27 -1.44 -3.83
C GLU A 250 0.09 -1.09 -4.74
N ALA A 251 0.36 -0.85 -6.02
CA ALA A 251 -0.69 -0.54 -7.00
C ALA A 251 -0.45 -1.25 -8.33
N LEU A 252 -1.54 -1.53 -9.04
CA LEU A 252 -1.50 -2.23 -10.33
C LEU A 252 -2.62 -1.73 -11.24
N GLU A 253 -2.34 -1.56 -12.52
CA GLU A 253 -3.33 -1.17 -13.53
C GLU A 253 -3.97 -2.41 -14.18
N TYR A 254 -5.22 -2.27 -14.66
CA TYR A 254 -5.97 -3.41 -15.23
C TYR A 254 -5.23 -4.10 -16.38
N ASP A 255 -4.47 -3.36 -17.20
CA ASP A 255 -3.70 -3.93 -18.30
C ASP A 255 -2.65 -4.97 -17.83
N GLU A 256 -2.03 -4.74 -16.66
CA GLU A 256 -1.08 -5.68 -16.08
C GLU A 256 -1.79 -6.94 -15.58
N TYR A 257 -2.93 -6.77 -14.89
CA TYR A 257 -3.78 -7.88 -14.47
C TYR A 257 -4.27 -8.68 -15.67
N LYS A 258 -4.69 -8.02 -16.75
CA LYS A 258 -5.21 -8.67 -17.94
C LYS A 258 -4.15 -9.51 -18.65
N LYS A 259 -2.92 -8.99 -18.78
CA LYS A 259 -1.79 -9.74 -19.36
C LYS A 259 -1.47 -10.99 -18.54
N TRP A 260 -1.43 -10.88 -17.20
CA TRP A 260 -1.22 -12.03 -16.32
C TRP A 260 -2.38 -13.03 -16.41
N SER A 261 -3.63 -12.57 -16.36
CA SER A 261 -4.83 -13.41 -16.42
C SER A 261 -4.90 -14.20 -17.74
N ASP A 262 -4.66 -13.56 -18.87
CA ASP A 262 -4.63 -14.22 -20.19
C ASP A 262 -3.49 -15.24 -20.30
N TRP A 263 -2.33 -14.96 -19.68
CA TRP A 263 -1.24 -15.92 -19.58
C TRP A 263 -1.62 -17.12 -18.71
N ALA A 264 -2.24 -16.89 -17.55
CA ALA A 264 -2.62 -17.94 -16.61
C ALA A 264 -3.64 -18.91 -17.22
N VAL A 265 -4.62 -18.40 -17.98
CA VAL A 265 -5.59 -19.21 -18.73
C VAL A 265 -4.88 -20.08 -19.78
N LYS A 266 -3.97 -19.49 -20.56
CA LYS A 266 -3.19 -20.24 -21.59
C LYS A 266 -2.30 -21.31 -20.97
N ASN A 267 -1.70 -21.04 -19.82
CA ASN A 267 -0.80 -21.99 -19.15
C ASN A 267 -1.56 -23.17 -18.53
N LYS A 268 -2.74 -22.92 -17.93
CA LYS A 268 -3.64 -23.99 -17.46
C LYS A 268 -4.09 -24.89 -18.62
N ALA A 269 -4.39 -24.33 -19.79
CA ALA A 269 -4.78 -25.10 -20.98
C ALA A 269 -3.65 -25.96 -21.60
N LYS A 270 -2.38 -25.65 -21.31
CA LYS A 270 -1.22 -26.47 -21.76
C LYS A 270 -0.85 -27.59 -20.79
N SER A 271 -1.32 -27.50 -19.54
CA SER A 271 -0.95 -28.42 -18.45
C SER A 271 -2.02 -29.49 -18.18
N GLY A 272 -3.17 -29.43 -18.85
CA GLY A 272 -4.26 -30.40 -18.78
C GLY A 272 -4.47 -31.11 -20.10
#